data_AF-A0A9E2KS41-F1
#
_entry.id   AF-A0A9E2KS41-F1
#
_cell.length_a   1.000
_cell.length_b   1.000
_cell.length_c   1.000
_cell.angle_alpha   90.00
_cell.angle_beta   90.00
_cell.angle_gamma   90.00
#
_symmetry.space_group_name_H-M   'P 1'
#
loop_
_entity.id
_entity.type
_entity.pdbx_description
1 polymer ?
#
loop_
_entity_poly.entity_id
_entity_poly.type
_entity_poly.pdbx_seq_one_letter_code
_entity_poly.pdbx_strand_id
1 'polypeptide(L)'
;MDAKKKKKFLKWYNFFEPKMSDAFGKPYSGEIEECQNGYTLYVYNFQDFMEVLNLLGQMAAQFNASYGYEEDPNKITDYQITVIDFDENFQKRSTQYI
;
A
#
# COMPACT_ATOMS: atom_id res chain seq x y z
N MET A 1 -3.93 -14.02 -0.71
CA MET A 1 -2.82 -14.23 -1.66
C MET A 1 -2.02 -15.50 -1.38
N ASP A 2 -1.70 -16.26 -2.43
CA ASP A 2 -0.71 -17.34 -2.38
C ASP A 2 0.74 -16.82 -2.36
N ALA A 3 1.72 -17.68 -2.08
CA ALA A 3 3.13 -17.30 -1.95
C ALA A 3 3.74 -16.70 -3.23
N LYS A 4 3.32 -17.15 -4.42
CA LYS A 4 3.82 -16.62 -5.70
C LYS A 4 3.28 -15.21 -5.93
N LYS A 5 2.01 -15.00 -5.60
CA LYS A 5 1.32 -13.73 -5.73
C LYS A 5 1.83 -12.70 -4.71
N LYS A 6 2.11 -13.12 -3.47
CA LYS A 6 2.79 -12.29 -2.46
C LYS A 6 4.14 -11.76 -2.96
N LYS A 7 5.00 -12.62 -3.51
CA LYS A 7 6.29 -12.20 -4.09
C LYS A 7 6.15 -11.19 -5.21
N LYS A 8 5.13 -11.34 -6.06
CA LYS A 8 4.84 -10.37 -7.13
C LYS A 8 4.37 -9.03 -6.58
N PHE A 9 3.49 -9.05 -5.57
CA PHE A 9 3.06 -7.84 -4.89
C PHE A 9 4.25 -7.07 -4.31
N LEU A 10 5.09 -7.75 -3.52
CA LEU A 10 6.25 -7.13 -2.88
C LEU A 10 7.22 -6.52 -3.91
N LYS A 11 7.44 -7.20 -5.04
CA LYS A 11 8.24 -6.65 -6.14
C LYS A 11 7.66 -5.35 -6.71
N TRP A 12 6.34 -5.28 -6.87
CA TRP A 12 5.67 -4.06 -7.35
C TRP A 12 5.73 -2.95 -6.33
N TYR A 13 5.46 -3.28 -5.08
CA TYR A 13 5.48 -2.33 -3.98
C TYR A 13 6.86 -1.69 -3.80
N ASN A 14 7.93 -2.50 -3.76
CA ASN A 14 9.31 -2.00 -3.64
C ASN A 14 9.80 -1.19 -4.86
N PHE A 15 9.16 -1.33 -6.03
CA PHE A 15 9.45 -0.47 -7.18
C PHE A 15 8.76 0.89 -7.10
N PHE A 16 7.63 0.95 -6.39
CA PHE A 16 6.78 2.13 -6.26
C PHE A 16 7.14 2.96 -5.02
N GLU A 17 7.42 2.30 -3.89
CA GLU A 17 7.80 2.92 -2.61
C GLU A 17 8.89 4.00 -2.73
N PRO A 18 10.03 3.79 -3.41
CA PRO A 18 11.09 4.82 -3.49
C PRO A 18 10.70 6.05 -4.32
N LYS A 19 9.56 6.01 -5.00
CA LYS A 19 9.04 7.10 -5.85
C LYS A 19 7.94 7.89 -5.17
N MET A 20 7.46 7.42 -4.02
CA MET A 20 6.52 8.15 -3.19
C MET A 20 7.28 9.18 -2.37
N SER A 21 6.77 10.40 -2.35
CA SER A 21 7.33 11.50 -1.57
C SER A 21 6.23 12.41 -1.07
N ASP A 22 6.36 12.90 0.16
CA ASP A 22 5.39 13.86 0.69
C ASP A 22 5.43 15.19 -0.08
N ALA A 23 4.48 16.09 0.24
CA ALA A 23 4.38 17.41 -0.39
C ALA A 23 5.63 18.31 -0.17
N PHE A 24 6.57 17.90 0.68
CA PHE A 24 7.84 18.58 0.99
C PHE A 24 9.05 17.85 0.39
N GLY A 25 8.82 16.80 -0.41
CA GLY A 25 9.86 16.00 -1.05
C GLY A 25 10.59 15.06 -0.10
N LYS A 26 10.04 14.77 1.09
CA LYS A 26 10.60 13.75 1.96
C LYS A 26 10.28 12.36 1.41
N PRO A 27 11.21 11.40 1.50
CA PRO A 27 10.96 10.03 1.09
C PRO A 27 9.79 9.43 1.86
N TYR A 28 9.03 8.57 1.19
CA TYR A 28 8.06 7.69 1.83
C TYR A 28 8.63 7.04 3.08
N SER A 29 7.83 7.04 4.14
CA SER A 29 8.15 6.33 5.37
C SER A 29 6.94 5.47 5.71
N GLY A 30 7.12 4.16 5.64
CA GLY A 30 6.11 3.19 6.00
C GLY A 30 6.74 1.83 6.20
N GLU A 31 6.02 0.94 6.87
CA GLU A 31 6.46 -0.42 7.14
C GLU A 31 5.53 -1.41 6.43
N ILE A 32 6.08 -2.55 6.04
CA ILE A 32 5.33 -3.64 5.43
C ILE A 32 5.51 -4.92 6.25
N GLU A 33 4.40 -5.51 6.64
CA GLU A 33 4.36 -6.77 7.38
C GLU A 33 3.65 -7.84 6.55
N GLU A 34 4.26 -9.02 6.44
CA GLU A 34 3.59 -10.16 5.83
C GLU A 34 2.58 -10.78 6.80
N CYS A 35 1.33 -10.92 6.37
CA CYS A 35 0.27 -11.58 7.13
C CYS A 35 -0.13 -12.90 6.45
N GLN A 36 -0.94 -13.72 7.12
CA GLN A 36 -1.38 -15.03 6.60
C GLN A 36 -1.90 -14.94 5.16
N ASN A 37 -2.76 -13.95 4.88
CA ASN A 37 -3.44 -13.81 3.60
C ASN A 37 -2.83 -12.76 2.66
N GLY A 38 -1.78 -12.04 3.06
CA GLY A 38 -1.22 -10.98 2.22
C GLY A 38 -0.21 -10.10 2.94
N TYR A 39 -0.37 -8.78 2.84
CA TYR A 39 0.50 -7.80 3.48
C TYR A 39 -0.31 -6.72 4.19
N THR A 40 0.16 -6.27 5.34
CA THR A 40 -0.29 -5.02 5.97
C THR A 40 0.76 -3.95 5.72
N LEU A 41 0.30 -2.81 5.21
CA LEU A 41 1.09 -1.61 4.95
C LEU A 41 0.76 -0.60 6.05
N TYR A 42 1.79 -0.19 6.78
CA TYR A 42 1.73 0.83 7.81
C TYR A 42 2.21 2.15 7.22
N VAL A 43 1.38 3.18 7.28
CA VAL A 43 1.67 4.47 6.65
C VAL A 43 1.52 5.61 7.66
N TYR A 44 2.50 6.51 7.65
CA TYR A 44 2.70 7.51 8.71
C TYR A 44 2.13 8.90 8.38
N ASN A 45 1.65 9.12 7.16
CA ASN A 45 1.00 10.37 6.79
C ASN A 45 -0.08 10.14 5.72
N PHE A 46 -0.98 11.13 5.60
CA PHE A 46 -2.12 11.06 4.69
C PHE A 46 -1.73 11.04 3.21
N GLN A 47 -0.67 11.74 2.82
CA GLN A 47 -0.23 11.83 1.43
C GLN A 47 0.24 10.46 0.92
N ASP A 48 1.15 9.83 1.66
CA ASP A 48 1.64 8.48 1.38
C ASP A 48 0.48 7.47 1.39
N PHE A 49 -0.49 7.63 2.29
CA PHE A 49 -1.67 6.77 2.34
C PHE A 49 -2.49 6.87 1.04
N MET A 50 -2.74 8.08 0.53
CA MET A 50 -3.43 8.29 -0.73
C MET A 50 -2.65 7.73 -1.93
N GLU A 51 -1.32 7.85 -1.94
CA GLU A 51 -0.47 7.28 -2.99
C GLU A 51 -0.52 5.75 -3.01
N VAL A 52 -0.49 5.12 -1.84
CA VAL A 52 -0.68 3.67 -1.71
C VAL A 52 -2.09 3.27 -2.18
N LEU A 53 -3.14 3.99 -1.80
CA LEU A 53 -4.50 3.70 -2.28
C LEU A 53 -4.63 3.83 -3.80
N ASN A 54 -3.99 4.84 -4.40
CA ASN A 54 -3.97 5.01 -5.86
C ASN A 54 -3.26 3.85 -6.56
N LEU A 55 -2.11 3.40 -6.04
CA LEU A 55 -1.43 2.20 -6.54
C LEU A 55 -2.36 0.98 -6.48
N LEU A 56 -2.97 0.73 -5.31
CA LEU A 56 -3.85 -0.40 -5.10
C LEU A 56 -5.09 -0.35 -6.00
N GLY A 57 -5.63 0.86 -6.25
CA GLY A 57 -6.70 1.10 -7.22
C GLY A 57 -6.30 0.72 -8.65
N GLN A 58 -5.10 1.13 -9.09
CA GLN A 58 -4.55 0.72 -10.41
C GLN A 58 -4.36 -0.80 -10.50
N MET A 59 -4.06 -1.45 -9.39
CA MET A 59 -3.89 -2.91 -9.30
C MET A 59 -5.24 -3.67 -9.20
N ALA A 60 -6.37 -2.96 -9.19
CA ALA A 60 -7.69 -3.52 -8.87
C ALA A 60 -7.63 -4.40 -7.60
N ALA A 61 -6.91 -3.92 -6.59
CA ALA A 61 -6.62 -4.68 -5.39
C ALA A 61 -7.85 -4.80 -4.48
N GLN A 62 -8.00 -5.96 -3.86
CA GLN A 62 -8.89 -6.17 -2.72
C GLN A 62 -8.10 -5.89 -1.44
N PHE A 63 -8.53 -4.91 -0.67
CA PHE A 63 -7.87 -4.52 0.57
C PHE A 63 -8.87 -3.98 1.59
N ASN A 64 -8.48 -4.02 2.86
CA ASN A 64 -9.12 -3.26 3.93
C ASN A 64 -8.20 -2.10 4.30
N ALA A 65 -8.77 -0.91 4.49
CA ALA A 65 -8.06 0.23 5.03
C ALA A 65 -8.66 0.59 6.40
N SER A 66 -7.79 0.83 7.37
CA SER A 66 -8.15 1.39 8.66
C SER A 66 -7.36 2.67 8.89
N TYR A 67 -8.01 3.64 9.50
CA TYR A 67 -7.41 4.88 9.97
C TYR A 67 -7.90 5.05 11.39
N GLY A 68 -6.99 5.30 12.31
CA GLY A 68 -7.29 5.32 13.74
C GLY A 68 -6.71 6.57 14.37
N TYR A 69 -7.58 7.41 14.91
CA TYR A 69 -7.18 8.38 15.92
C TYR A 69 -7.11 7.62 17.25
N GLU A 70 -5.97 6.99 17.53
CA GLU A 70 -5.73 6.39 18.85
C GLU A 70 -4.96 7.40 19.71
N GLU A 71 -5.46 7.65 20.92
CA GLU A 71 -4.83 8.53 21.91
C GLU A 71 -3.51 7.98 22.48
N ASP A 72 -2.93 6.93 21.88
CA ASP A 72 -1.66 6.36 22.31
C ASP A 72 -0.50 7.24 21.82
N PRO A 73 0.21 7.93 22.72
CA PRO A 73 1.33 8.80 22.37
C PRO A 73 2.54 8.07 21.79
N ASN A 74 2.55 6.72 21.81
CA ASN A 74 3.61 5.90 21.24
C ASN A 74 3.21 5.28 19.89
N LYS A 75 1.99 5.52 19.40
CA LYS A 75 1.54 4.93 18.14
C LYS A 75 2.21 5.65 16.98
N ILE A 76 2.98 4.89 16.22
CA ILE A 76 3.81 5.41 15.13
C ILE A 76 2.96 5.58 13.86
N THR A 77 1.81 4.90 13.71
CA THR A 77 1.02 4.80 12.46
C THR A 77 -0.38 5.41 12.54
N ASP A 78 -0.67 6.34 11.63
CA ASP A 78 -2.01 6.95 11.46
C ASP A 78 -2.92 6.11 10.54
N TYR A 79 -2.32 5.33 9.62
CA TYR A 79 -3.03 4.60 8.59
C TYR A 79 -2.48 3.19 8.41
N GLN A 80 -3.38 2.23 8.15
CA GLN A 80 -3.04 0.84 7.89
C GLN A 80 -3.84 0.29 6.71
N ILE A 81 -3.20 -0.46 5.83
CA ILE A 81 -3.85 -1.08 4.67
C ILE A 81 -3.47 -2.56 4.62
N THR A 82 -4.45 -3.45 4.80
CA THR A 82 -4.25 -4.89 4.61
C THR A 82 -4.68 -5.31 3.21
N VAL A 83 -3.70 -5.63 2.38
CA VAL A 83 -3.89 -6.11 1.00
C VAL A 83 -4.16 -7.61 1.02
N ILE A 84 -5.32 -8.02 0.50
CA ILE A 84 -5.83 -9.40 0.52
C ILE A 84 -5.56 -10.09 -0.81
N ASP A 85 -5.77 -9.37 -1.92
CA ASP A 85 -5.53 -9.83 -3.28
C ASP A 85 -5.38 -8.67 -4.28
N PHE A 86 -4.92 -8.95 -5.49
CA PHE A 86 -4.83 -7.96 -6.58
C PHE A 86 -4.86 -8.62 -7.97
N ASP A 87 -5.14 -7.85 -9.02
CA ASP A 87 -5.07 -8.37 -10.38
C ASP A 87 -3.61 -8.45 -10.85
N GLU A 88 -3.07 -9.65 -11.03
CA GLU A 88 -1.68 -9.83 -11.49
C GLU A 88 -1.43 -9.34 -12.92
N ASN A 89 -2.51 -9.13 -13.70
CA ASN A 89 -2.45 -8.61 -15.06
C ASN A 89 -2.84 -7.12 -15.12
N PHE A 90 -2.89 -6.40 -14.00
CA PHE A 90 -3.32 -5.00 -13.96
C PHE A 90 -2.59 -4.11 -14.96
N GLN A 91 -1.30 -4.39 -15.21
CA GLN A 91 -0.50 -3.68 -16.21
C GLN A 91 -1.00 -3.84 -17.65
N LYS A 92 -1.54 -5.01 -17.98
CA LYS A 92 -2.14 -5.29 -19.29
C LYS A 92 -3.56 -4.73 -19.40
N ARG A 93 -4.20 -4.47 -18.25
CA ARG A 93 -5.49 -3.79 -18.14
C ARG A 93 -5.36 -2.29 -17.87
N SER A 94 -4.14 -1.74 -17.97
CA SER A 94 -3.87 -0.31 -17.99
C SER A 94 -4.45 0.29 -19.28
N THR A 95 -5.77 0.31 -19.33
CA THR A 95 -6.59 1.04 -20.28
C THR A 95 -7.42 2.02 -19.47
N GLN A 96 -7.06 3.29 -19.66
CA GLN A 96 -8.00 4.41 -19.77
C GLN A 96 -9.04 4.53 -18.64
N TYR A 97 -8.62 5.00 -17.48
CA TYR A 97 -9.52 5.74 -16.59
C TYR A 97 -8.79 6.97 -16.03
N ILE A 98 -8.42 7.89 -16.92
CA ILE A 98 -8.43 9.35 -16.72
C ILE A 98 -8.83 9.96 -18.07
#